data_AF-A0A959C7K2-F1
#
_entry.id   AF-A0A959C7K2-F1
#
_cell.length_a   1.000
_cell.length_b   1.000
_cell.length_c   1.000
_cell.angle_alpha   90.00
_cell.angle_beta   90.00
_cell.angle_gamma   90.00
#
_symmetry.space_group_name_H-M   'P 1'
#
loop_
_entity.id
_entity.type
_entity.pdbx_description
1 polymer ?
#
loop_
_entity_poly.entity_id
_entity_poly.type
_entity_poly.pdbx_seq_one_letter_code
_entity_poly.pdbx_strand_id
1 'polypeptide(L)'
;MDGSIQQNEILMVITVGIIVMMTLALALVLFFYFSQKKFQNERLKAQEREIKHQEQLLFSTIVAQEKERERIAKDLHDSIGSKLNVINLGLHRVEKAGKDVPAIQETTGEIFSVISDTIATTRRISHDLLPPTLANFGLQAALEEFCEGFRRTDSLELAFEMMQQDP
;
A
#
# COMPACT_ATOMS: atom_id res chain seq x y z
N MET A 1 78.34 -8.10 -47.07
CA MET A 1 78.02 -7.37 -45.83
C MET A 1 76.65 -6.69 -45.88
N ASP A 2 76.08 -6.38 -47.06
CA ASP A 2 74.72 -5.79 -47.16
C ASP A 2 73.56 -6.70 -46.74
N GLY A 3 73.62 -8.00 -47.05
CA GLY A 3 72.50 -8.92 -46.78
C GLY A 3 72.15 -9.09 -45.29
N SER A 4 73.11 -8.98 -44.38
CA SER A 4 72.87 -9.03 -42.92
C SER A 4 72.30 -7.73 -42.36
N ILE A 5 72.61 -6.58 -42.96
CA ILE A 5 72.06 -5.28 -42.57
C ILE A 5 70.59 -5.21 -42.99
N GLN A 6 70.28 -5.65 -44.21
CA GLN A 6 68.91 -5.67 -44.74
C GLN A 6 68.00 -6.66 -43.97
N GLN A 7 68.53 -7.79 -43.48
CA GLN A 7 67.75 -8.73 -42.65
C GLN A 7 67.40 -8.16 -41.26
N ASN A 8 68.30 -7.39 -40.62
CA ASN A 8 68.03 -6.79 -39.32
C ASN A 8 66.97 -5.68 -39.39
N GLU A 9 66.93 -4.90 -40.47
CA GLU A 9 65.87 -3.90 -40.68
C GLU A 9 64.49 -4.55 -40.80
N ILE A 10 64.38 -5.66 -41.55
CA ILE A 10 63.12 -6.40 -41.70
C ILE A 10 62.66 -6.98 -40.35
N LEU A 11 63.57 -7.57 -39.56
CA LEU A 11 63.26 -8.10 -38.24
C LEU A 11 62.82 -7.01 -37.25
N MET A 12 63.41 -5.82 -37.31
CA MET A 12 63.02 -4.68 -36.47
C MET A 12 61.59 -4.21 -36.80
N VAL A 13 61.23 -4.13 -38.07
CA VAL A 13 59.86 -3.73 -38.47
C VAL A 13 58.81 -4.73 -37.98
N ILE A 14 59.08 -6.03 -38.09
CA ILE A 14 58.15 -7.09 -37.63
C ILE A 14 57.95 -7.03 -36.11
N THR A 15 59.03 -6.89 -35.34
CA THR A 15 58.96 -6.84 -33.87
C THR A 15 58.20 -5.62 -33.36
N VAL A 16 58.42 -4.44 -33.96
CA VAL A 16 57.66 -3.23 -33.66
C VAL A 16 56.18 -3.41 -33.99
N GLY A 17 55.85 -4.00 -35.14
CA GLY A 17 54.46 -4.29 -35.52
C GLY A 17 53.74 -5.20 -34.52
N ILE A 18 54.40 -6.24 -34.03
CA ILE A 18 53.84 -7.16 -33.01
C ILE A 18 53.60 -6.41 -31.69
N ILE A 19 54.53 -5.56 -31.26
CA ILE A 19 54.38 -4.78 -30.03
C ILE A 19 53.19 -3.81 -30.16
N VAL A 20 53.06 -3.12 -31.30
CA VAL A 20 51.93 -2.23 -31.55
C VAL A 20 50.61 -3.01 -31.56
N MET A 21 50.56 -4.18 -32.21
CA MET A 21 49.35 -5.02 -32.22
C MET A 21 49.00 -5.55 -30.82
N MET A 22 49.99 -5.97 -30.03
CA MET A 22 49.78 -6.45 -28.65
C MET A 22 49.31 -5.34 -27.72
N THR A 23 49.88 -4.13 -27.84
CA THR A 23 49.47 -2.97 -27.03
C THR A 23 48.06 -2.51 -27.36
N LEU A 24 47.69 -2.49 -28.65
CA LEU A 24 46.32 -2.20 -29.09
C LEU A 24 45.33 -3.26 -28.60
N ALA A 25 45.67 -4.55 -28.73
CA ALA A 25 44.82 -5.64 -28.24
C ALA A 25 44.59 -5.53 -26.72
N LEU A 26 45.64 -5.26 -25.94
CA LEU A 26 45.53 -5.09 -24.49
C LEU A 26 44.65 -3.88 -24.13
N ALA A 27 44.82 -2.75 -24.81
CA ALA A 27 44.02 -1.56 -24.60
C ALA A 27 42.53 -1.82 -24.83
N LEU A 28 42.18 -2.56 -25.90
CA LEU A 28 40.80 -2.97 -26.18
C LEU A 28 40.23 -3.88 -25.09
N VAL A 29 40.98 -4.88 -24.63
CA VAL A 29 40.54 -5.78 -23.56
C VAL A 29 40.27 -5.01 -22.26
N LEU A 30 41.17 -4.10 -21.87
CA LEU A 30 40.98 -3.26 -20.69
C LEU A 30 39.77 -2.32 -20.84
N PHE A 31 39.59 -1.72 -22.01
CA PHE A 31 38.44 -0.87 -22.31
C PHE A 31 37.12 -1.65 -22.18
N PHE A 32 37.03 -2.84 -22.77
CA PHE A 32 35.86 -3.72 -22.67
C PHE A 32 35.60 -4.14 -21.21
N TYR A 33 36.64 -4.55 -20.48
CA TYR A 33 36.54 -4.94 -19.07
C TYR A 33 36.02 -3.79 -18.18
N PHE A 34 36.58 -2.59 -18.36
CA PHE A 34 36.16 -1.40 -17.61
C PHE A 34 34.72 -1.00 -17.95
N SER A 35 34.37 -1.01 -19.24
CA SER A 35 33.02 -0.69 -19.72
C SER A 35 31.96 -1.62 -19.11
N GLN A 36 32.25 -2.92 -19.07
CA GLN A 36 31.32 -3.91 -18.54
C GLN A 36 31.08 -3.74 -17.04
N LYS A 37 32.15 -3.48 -16.26
CA LYS A 37 32.05 -3.28 -14.80
C LYS A 37 31.24 -2.04 -14.44
N LYS A 38 31.36 -0.97 -15.22
CA LYS A 38 30.57 0.26 -15.03
C LYS A 38 29.08 0.00 -15.22
N PHE A 39 28.72 -0.71 -16.29
CA PHE A 39 27.32 -0.97 -16.62
C PHE A 39 26.60 -1.89 -15.62
N GLN A 40 27.31 -2.89 -15.07
CA GLN A 40 26.75 -3.76 -14.03
C GLN A 40 26.45 -3.00 -12.74
N ASN A 41 27.36 -2.12 -12.31
CA ASN A 41 27.15 -1.32 -11.10
C ASN A 41 25.98 -0.35 -11.23
N GLU A 42 25.75 0.21 -12.41
CA GLU A 42 24.59 1.09 -12.65
C GLU A 42 23.27 0.30 -12.59
N ARG A 43 23.23 -0.91 -13.16
CA ARG A 43 22.07 -1.81 -13.06
C ARG A 43 21.78 -2.22 -11.61
N LEU A 44 22.80 -2.62 -10.86
CA LEU A 44 22.65 -2.97 -9.44
C LEU A 44 22.12 -1.78 -8.63
N LYS A 45 22.67 -0.58 -8.83
CA LYS A 45 22.16 0.64 -8.16
C LYS A 45 20.72 0.97 -8.55
N ALA A 46 20.33 0.75 -9.81
CA ALA A 46 18.95 0.95 -10.24
C ALA A 46 18.01 -0.06 -9.56
N GLN A 47 18.39 -1.33 -9.49
CA GLN A 47 17.63 -2.37 -8.77
C GLN A 47 17.54 -2.08 -7.27
N GLU A 48 18.63 -1.67 -6.62
CA GLU A 48 18.60 -1.29 -5.20
C GLU A 48 17.67 -0.11 -4.93
N ARG A 49 17.63 0.89 -5.84
CA ARG A 49 16.69 2.01 -5.72
C ARG A 49 15.25 1.55 -5.85
N GLU A 50 14.98 0.67 -6.81
CA GLU A 50 13.65 0.10 -7.04
C GLU A 50 13.19 -0.70 -5.82
N ILE A 51 14.05 -1.58 -5.29
CA ILE A 51 13.74 -2.36 -4.08
C ILE A 51 13.48 -1.44 -2.89
N LYS A 52 14.33 -0.44 -2.66
CA LYS A 52 14.11 0.54 -1.57
C LYS A 52 12.82 1.32 -1.74
N HIS A 53 12.47 1.67 -2.98
CA HIS A 53 11.22 2.35 -3.26
C HIS A 53 10.02 1.46 -2.95
N GLN A 54 10.06 0.20 -3.37
CA GLN A 54 9.03 -0.79 -3.06
C GLN A 54 8.92 -1.04 -1.54
N GLU A 55 10.04 -1.15 -0.82
CA GLU A 55 10.06 -1.26 0.63
C GLU A 55 9.41 -0.04 1.31
N GLN A 56 9.68 1.18 0.83
CA GLN A 56 9.07 2.40 1.36
C GLN A 56 7.56 2.43 1.11
N LEU A 57 7.09 2.01 -0.06
CA LEU A 57 5.67 1.93 -0.39
C LEU A 57 4.95 0.88 0.47
N LEU A 58 5.56 -0.30 0.65
CA LEU A 58 5.04 -1.34 1.53
C LEU A 58 4.98 -0.86 2.98
N PHE A 59 6.06 -0.27 3.49
CA PHE A 59 6.11 0.27 4.84
C PHE A 59 5.04 1.35 5.05
N SER A 60 4.91 2.29 4.11
CA SER A 60 3.89 3.35 4.19
C SER A 60 2.48 2.79 4.17
N THR A 61 2.23 1.78 3.34
CA THR A 61 0.93 1.07 3.29
C THR A 61 0.63 0.37 4.62
N ILE A 62 1.60 -0.34 5.20
CA ILE A 62 1.44 -1.03 6.48
C ILE A 62 1.16 -0.02 7.60
N VAL A 63 1.92 1.07 7.68
CA VAL A 63 1.72 2.13 8.69
C VAL A 63 0.34 2.76 8.55
N ALA A 64 -0.11 3.03 7.31
CA ALA A 64 -1.44 3.56 7.06
C ALA A 64 -2.54 2.58 7.50
N GLN A 65 -2.40 1.29 7.18
CA GLN A 65 -3.33 0.25 7.61
C GLN A 65 -3.39 0.10 9.12
N GLU A 66 -2.25 0.13 9.81
CA GLU A 66 -2.20 -0.03 11.27
C GLU A 66 -2.84 1.18 11.97
N LYS A 67 -2.54 2.39 11.49
CA LYS A 67 -3.18 3.62 11.98
C LYS A 67 -4.69 3.59 11.79
N GLU A 68 -5.16 3.09 10.65
CA GLU A 68 -6.58 2.95 10.38
C GLU A 68 -7.22 1.89 11.29
N ARG A 69 -6.56 0.75 11.50
CA ARG A 69 -7.01 -0.26 12.48
C ARG A 69 -7.14 0.32 13.89
N GLU A 70 -6.18 1.10 14.35
CA GLU A 70 -6.22 1.77 15.65
C GLU A 70 -7.39 2.76 15.73
N ARG A 71 -7.59 3.57 14.68
CA ARG A 71 -8.72 4.51 14.57
C ARG A 71 -10.06 3.77 14.66
N ILE A 72 -10.22 2.68 13.90
CA ILE A 72 -11.43 1.86 13.89
C ILE A 72 -11.68 1.24 15.27
N ALA A 73 -10.64 0.68 15.91
CA ALA A 73 -10.77 0.07 17.22
C ALA A 73 -11.25 1.10 18.26
N LYS A 74 -10.72 2.33 18.20
CA LYS A 74 -11.15 3.44 19.05
C LYS A 74 -12.61 3.83 18.78
N ASP A 75 -12.99 4.05 17.52
CA ASP A 75 -14.36 4.41 17.16
C ASP A 75 -15.36 3.34 17.61
N LEU A 76 -14.99 2.06 17.47
CA LEU A 76 -15.80 0.93 17.93
C LEU A 76 -15.92 0.91 19.45
N HIS A 77 -14.81 1.10 20.17
CA HIS A 77 -14.80 1.15 21.64
C HIS A 77 -15.68 2.29 22.17
N ASP A 78 -15.55 3.49 21.62
CA ASP A 78 -16.29 4.66 22.07
C ASP A 78 -17.78 4.53 21.70
N SER A 79 -18.10 4.01 20.51
CA SER A 79 -19.48 3.92 20.01
C SER A 79 -20.27 2.74 20.61
N ILE A 80 -19.65 1.57 20.73
CA ILE A 80 -20.30 0.35 21.22
C ILE A 80 -20.04 0.15 22.71
N GLY A 81 -18.79 0.30 23.16
CA GLY A 81 -18.41 0.08 24.56
C GLY A 81 -19.17 0.99 25.53
N SER A 82 -19.32 2.27 25.18
CA SER A 82 -20.12 3.21 25.98
C SER A 82 -21.59 2.78 26.09
N LYS A 83 -22.20 2.35 24.98
CA LYS A 83 -23.61 1.91 24.95
C LYS A 83 -23.83 0.62 25.75
N LEU A 84 -22.89 -0.32 25.68
CA LEU A 84 -22.91 -1.53 26.49
C LEU A 84 -22.83 -1.22 27.99
N ASN A 85 -22.05 -0.22 28.39
CA ASN A 85 -21.99 0.23 29.78
C ASN A 85 -23.34 0.81 30.25
N VAL A 86 -24.01 1.59 29.41
CA VAL A 86 -25.37 2.12 29.69
C VAL A 86 -26.36 0.97 29.88
N ILE A 87 -26.32 -0.05 29.01
CA ILE A 87 -27.15 -1.25 29.14
C ILE A 87 -26.88 -1.95 30.48
N ASN A 88 -25.60 -2.13 30.85
CA ASN A 88 -25.23 -2.78 32.11
C ASN A 88 -25.75 -2.02 33.34
N LEU A 89 -25.62 -0.68 33.35
CA LEU A 89 -26.20 0.15 34.40
C LEU A 89 -27.73 0.04 34.45
N GLY A 90 -28.40 0.01 33.30
CA GLY A 90 -29.84 -0.21 33.21
C GLY A 90 -30.26 -1.55 33.83
N LEU A 91 -29.54 -2.63 33.53
CA LEU A 91 -29.82 -3.95 34.10
C LEU A 91 -29.68 -3.97 35.63
N HIS A 92 -28.66 -3.30 36.18
CA HIS A 92 -28.54 -3.14 37.64
C HIS A 92 -29.67 -2.29 38.25
N ARG A 93 -30.20 -1.30 37.52
CA ARG A 93 -31.38 -0.52 37.97
C ARG A 93 -32.63 -1.40 38.00
N VAL A 94 -32.82 -2.26 37.00
CA VAL A 94 -33.91 -3.26 36.98
C VAL A 94 -33.77 -4.23 38.16
N GLU A 95 -32.57 -4.75 38.43
CA GLU A 95 -32.29 -5.63 39.56
C GLU A 95 -32.63 -4.96 40.91
N LYS A 96 -32.26 -3.68 41.08
CA LYS A 96 -32.54 -2.91 42.30
C LYS A 96 -34.00 -2.49 42.47
N ALA A 97 -34.75 -2.36 41.39
CA ALA A 97 -36.17 -1.95 41.43
C ALA A 97 -37.07 -2.99 42.12
N GLY A 98 -36.63 -4.25 42.24
CA GLY A 98 -37.31 -5.28 43.02
C GLY A 98 -38.69 -5.63 42.47
N LYS A 99 -39.76 -5.13 43.11
CA LYS A 99 -41.16 -5.36 42.71
C LYS A 99 -41.85 -4.13 42.12
N ASP A 100 -41.13 -3.02 41.94
CA ASP A 100 -41.67 -1.81 41.31
C ASP A 100 -41.81 -2.02 39.80
N VAL A 101 -42.95 -2.62 39.41
CA VAL A 101 -43.25 -2.97 38.01
C VAL A 101 -43.18 -1.75 37.07
N PRO A 102 -43.74 -0.57 37.42
CA PRO A 102 -43.56 0.64 36.62
C PRO A 102 -42.08 1.00 36.38
N ALA A 103 -41.26 1.03 37.42
CA ALA A 103 -39.83 1.38 37.29
C ALA A 103 -39.04 0.34 36.46
N ILE A 104 -39.39 -0.95 36.58
CA ILE A 104 -38.82 -2.03 35.77
C ILE A 104 -39.20 -1.85 34.29
N GLN A 105 -40.46 -1.56 34.00
CA GLN A 105 -40.93 -1.37 32.62
C GLN A 105 -40.23 -0.18 31.94
N GLU A 106 -40.13 0.96 32.63
CA GLU A 106 -39.44 2.14 32.12
C GLU A 106 -37.97 1.84 31.81
N THR A 107 -37.23 1.32 32.77
CA THR A 107 -35.80 1.01 32.61
C THR A 107 -35.56 -0.04 31.51
N THR A 108 -36.43 -1.05 31.42
CA THR A 108 -36.36 -2.07 30.36
C THR A 108 -36.60 -1.45 28.98
N GLY A 109 -37.52 -0.50 28.87
CA GLY A 109 -37.75 0.27 27.64
C GLY A 109 -36.52 1.07 27.21
N GLU A 110 -35.87 1.76 28.14
CA GLU A 110 -34.60 2.48 27.87
C GLU A 110 -33.52 1.52 27.35
N ILE A 111 -33.35 0.35 27.99
CA ILE A 111 -32.39 -0.67 27.56
C ILE A 111 -32.66 -1.15 26.14
N PHE A 112 -33.92 -1.44 25.79
CA PHE A 112 -34.29 -1.86 24.43
C PHE A 112 -34.00 -0.78 23.39
N SER A 113 -34.22 0.49 23.72
CA SER A 113 -33.87 1.61 22.85
C SER A 113 -32.36 1.65 22.60
N VAL A 114 -31.55 1.58 23.66
CA VAL A 114 -30.07 1.62 23.54
C VAL A 114 -29.55 0.41 22.77
N ILE A 115 -30.12 -0.78 22.96
CA ILE A 115 -29.78 -1.99 22.17
C ILE A 115 -30.07 -1.76 20.69
N SER A 116 -31.26 -1.24 20.36
CA SER A 116 -31.66 -0.99 18.97
C SER A 116 -30.72 0.00 18.29
N ASP A 117 -30.36 1.08 18.98
CA ASP A 117 -29.38 2.05 18.50
C ASP A 117 -27.98 1.46 18.34
N THR A 118 -27.58 0.57 19.25
CA THR A 118 -26.28 -0.13 19.18
C THR A 118 -26.23 -1.03 17.96
N ILE A 119 -27.30 -1.80 17.68
CA ILE A 119 -27.41 -2.65 16.49
C ILE A 119 -27.30 -1.81 15.21
N ALA A 120 -28.04 -0.70 15.13
CA ALA A 120 -27.98 0.20 13.99
C ALA A 120 -26.57 0.80 13.79
N THR A 121 -25.93 1.20 14.89
CA THR A 121 -24.56 1.75 14.87
C THR A 121 -23.55 0.71 14.39
N THR A 122 -23.60 -0.52 14.91
CA THR A 122 -22.71 -1.61 14.47
C THR A 122 -22.90 -1.93 12.99
N ARG A 123 -24.15 -1.95 12.50
CA ARG A 123 -24.43 -2.19 11.09
C ARG A 123 -23.85 -1.09 10.20
N ARG A 124 -23.96 0.17 10.61
CA ARG A 124 -23.35 1.32 9.91
C ARG A 124 -21.83 1.21 9.90
N ILE A 125 -21.19 0.99 11.05
CA ILE A 125 -19.73 0.83 11.14
C ILE A 125 -19.25 -0.32 10.24
N SER A 126 -19.96 -1.46 10.23
CA SER A 126 -19.63 -2.58 9.33
C SER A 126 -19.70 -2.18 7.85
N HIS A 127 -20.71 -1.41 7.47
CA HIS A 127 -20.85 -0.88 6.10
C HIS A 127 -19.74 0.12 5.74
N ASP A 128 -19.32 0.96 6.69
CA ASP A 128 -18.23 1.93 6.50
C ASP A 128 -16.86 1.22 6.38
N LEU A 129 -16.69 0.09 7.06
CA LEU A 129 -15.45 -0.70 7.04
C LEU A 129 -15.31 -1.59 5.80
N LEU A 130 -16.40 -2.25 5.42
CA LEU A 130 -16.42 -3.15 4.27
C LEU A 130 -17.77 -3.00 3.57
N PRO A 131 -17.90 -2.04 2.63
CA PRO A 131 -19.10 -1.90 1.83
C PRO A 131 -19.38 -3.25 1.15
N PRO A 132 -20.60 -3.82 1.28
CA PRO A 132 -20.94 -5.10 0.64
C PRO A 132 -20.69 -5.07 -0.86
N THR A 133 -20.83 -3.88 -1.46
CA THR A 133 -20.67 -3.63 -2.88
C THR A 133 -19.21 -3.67 -3.30
N LEU A 134 -18.31 -3.16 -2.45
CA LEU A 134 -16.86 -3.30 -2.63
C LEU A 134 -16.43 -4.77 -2.52
N ALA A 135 -16.99 -5.51 -1.57
CA ALA A 135 -16.65 -6.92 -1.36
C ALA A 135 -17.15 -7.85 -2.48
N ASN A 136 -18.35 -7.63 -3.00
CA ASN A 136 -18.99 -8.52 -3.98
C ASN A 136 -18.80 -8.09 -5.44
N PHE A 137 -18.66 -6.80 -5.70
CA PHE A 137 -18.65 -6.24 -7.07
C PHE A 137 -17.40 -5.39 -7.37
N GLY A 138 -16.49 -5.24 -6.40
CA GLY A 138 -15.21 -4.57 -6.59
C GLY A 138 -15.28 -3.04 -6.47
N LEU A 139 -14.12 -2.40 -6.67
CA LEU A 139 -13.93 -0.97 -6.39
C LEU A 139 -14.78 -0.05 -7.27
N GLN A 140 -14.94 -0.40 -8.55
CA GLN A 140 -15.72 0.41 -9.48
C GLN A 140 -17.18 0.52 -9.04
N ALA A 141 -17.85 -0.62 -8.81
CA ALA A 141 -19.24 -0.65 -8.39
C ALA A 141 -19.45 0.04 -7.03
N ALA A 142 -18.48 -0.07 -6.13
CA ALA A 142 -18.52 0.63 -4.84
C ALA A 142 -18.43 2.15 -4.98
N LEU A 143 -17.58 2.66 -5.88
CA LEU A 143 -17.46 4.10 -6.14
C LEU A 143 -18.70 4.66 -6.85
N GLU A 144 -19.29 3.90 -7.78
CA GLU A 144 -20.56 4.27 -8.43
C GLU A 144 -21.70 4.37 -7.41
N GLU A 145 -21.85 3.38 -6.53
CA GLU A 145 -22.85 3.39 -5.45
C GLU A 145 -22.62 4.55 -4.48
N PHE A 146 -21.37 4.79 -4.09
CA PHE A 146 -21.01 5.91 -3.21
C PHE A 146 -21.41 7.26 -3.83
N CYS A 147 -21.11 7.48 -5.11
CA CYS A 147 -21.51 8.69 -5.84
C CYS A 147 -23.03 8.81 -5.95
N GLU A 148 -23.74 7.70 -6.14
CA GLU A 148 -25.21 7.70 -6.21
C GLU A 148 -25.87 8.00 -4.85
N GLY A 149 -25.34 7.45 -3.76
CA GLY A 149 -25.78 7.77 -2.40
C GLY A 149 -25.61 9.25 -2.06
N PHE A 150 -24.50 9.86 -2.48
CA PHE A 150 -24.25 11.29 -2.32
C PHE A 150 -25.24 12.16 -3.11
N ARG A 151 -25.52 11.82 -4.38
CA ARG A 151 -26.53 12.53 -5.21
C ARG A 151 -27.94 12.51 -4.61
N ARG A 152 -28.28 11.49 -3.81
CA ARG A 152 -29.59 11.38 -3.14
C ARG A 152 -29.70 12.22 -1.87
N THR A 153 -28.58 12.57 -1.25
CA THR A 153 -28.52 13.24 0.05
C THR A 153 -28.23 14.73 -0.11
N ASP A 154 -27.38 15.09 -1.08
CA ASP A 154 -27.05 16.47 -1.44
C ASP A 154 -27.40 16.74 -2.91
N SER A 155 -27.89 17.95 -3.20
CA SER A 155 -28.21 18.42 -4.57
C SER A 155 -26.95 18.80 -5.36
N LEU A 156 -25.91 17.96 -5.33
CA LEU A 156 -24.67 18.13 -6.09
C LEU A 156 -24.62 17.15 -7.28
N GLU A 157 -24.30 17.67 -8.46
CA GLU A 157 -24.01 16.84 -9.63
C GLU A 157 -22.59 16.27 -9.54
N LEU A 158 -22.48 15.03 -9.07
CA LEU A 158 -21.24 14.25 -9.08
C LEU A 158 -21.21 13.33 -10.30
N ALA A 159 -20.24 13.55 -11.18
CA ALA A 159 -19.90 12.66 -12.29
C ALA A 159 -18.62 11.87 -11.96
N PHE A 160 -18.69 10.55 -12.13
CA PHE A 160 -17.55 9.66 -11.95
C PHE A 160 -17.09 9.17 -13.33
N GLU A 161 -15.83 9.41 -13.67
CA GLU A 161 -15.22 8.94 -14.91
C GLU A 161 -13.91 8.21 -14.59
N MET A 162 -13.81 6.96 -15.02
CA MET A 162 -12.61 6.15 -14.85
C MET A 162 -11.66 6.43 -16.01
N MET A 163 -10.48 6.99 -15.72
CA MET A 163 -9.38 6.99 -16.69
C MET A 163 -8.82 5.57 -16.79
N GLN A 164 -9.27 4.82 -17.79
CA GLN A 164 -8.61 3.58 -18.18
C GLN A 164 -7.22 3.91 -18.73
N GLN A 165 -6.20 3.45 -18.02
CA GLN A 165 -4.84 3.43 -18.54
C GLN A 165 -4.78 2.23 -19.49
N ASP A 166 -4.90 2.50 -20.80
CA ASP A 166 -4.72 1.51 -21.85
C ASP A 166 -3.33 0.84 -21.69
N PRO A 167 -3.22 -0.49 -21.86
CA PRO A 167 -1.99 -1.25 -21.62
C PRO A 167 -0.84 -0.90 -22.56
#